data_AF-A0A0G2GW72-F1
#
_entry.id   AF-A0A0G2GW72-F1
#
_cell.length_a   1.000
_cell.length_b   1.000
_cell.length_c   1.000
_cell.angle_alpha   90.00
_cell.angle_beta   90.00
_cell.angle_gamma   90.00
#
_symmetry.space_group_name_H-M   'P 1'
#
loop_
_entity.id
_entity.type
_entity.pdbx_description
1 polymer ?
#
loop_
_entity_poly.entity_id
_entity_poly.type
_entity_poly.pdbx_seq_one_letter_code
_entity_poly.pdbx_strand_id
1 'polypeptide(L)'
;MDPPSFTSLPLDPDGPPGNTWGRFGPNDELGMLNLLTPSVVTQAAKEIQTGIRISLDWPLSLPSFPSFDRDPFKQEIFQKGQFTVNDDVLCFNTQCSSQWDVFRHYGNQKYKKFYMGHKIEEFKDSDVIGTHVVANNGGIVGRGVLLDYKDWADSKGIKVAALESKDITLANLKSIIKEHDIQFQKGDILFVRSGFTTAYHQLDPDAQEKLAQRETPDYLGIQACEEVVRWIWDQQFAAVAGDAPSFERAPIRGSHADPKWNLHEWLLAGWGMPIGEMFDLEKLSQHCKETGRYTFFLSSVPLKRGLNGNRSYETGAFARNFILNIMTDKEIADQDKADEEKYGVTPEDEFVVYGTPGTRQIQRYSTSLSGVIATKKGMTALYDPETGKRTACTVLQLDRVQVLAHKKMSPHGYYAVQVGSGWKHPSNTTKPMLGHFAAAESSPKRHVMEFRVRGQGGLLPVGTELKADHFLVGQYVDTRSNSKGKGFQGVMKRWGMHGQDRSHGASLSHRSMGSAGQGQGGGSRVYPGKKMAGNMGNERNTVQNLKILQVDAERGILVVNGAVSGPKKCLVRVQDALKKPWPVIPEVAPEAVQETAATA
;
A
#
# COMPACT_ATOMS: atom_id res chain seq x y z
N MET A 1 3.65 5.58 -32.35
CA MET A 1 4.67 5.64 -33.41
C MET A 1 5.79 4.68 -33.07
N ASP A 2 6.42 4.16 -34.11
CA ASP A 2 7.62 3.32 -34.02
C ASP A 2 8.87 4.22 -33.95
N PRO A 3 10.03 3.71 -33.48
CA PRO A 3 11.24 4.51 -33.46
C PRO A 3 11.73 4.84 -34.88
N PRO A 4 12.29 6.04 -35.11
CA PRO A 4 13.16 6.24 -36.26
C PRO A 4 14.36 5.27 -36.18
N SER A 5 14.86 4.82 -37.33
CA SER A 5 16.06 3.97 -37.34
C SER A 5 17.26 4.76 -36.80
N PHE A 6 18.21 4.09 -36.17
CA PHE A 6 19.44 4.74 -35.69
C PHE A 6 20.17 5.53 -36.79
N THR A 7 20.12 5.01 -38.02
CA THR A 7 20.69 5.63 -39.24
C THR A 7 19.94 6.86 -39.75
N SER A 8 18.77 7.19 -39.18
CA SER A 8 17.98 8.39 -39.49
C SER A 8 18.07 9.47 -38.39
N LEU A 9 18.95 9.28 -37.41
CA LEU A 9 19.30 10.28 -36.39
C LEU A 9 20.55 11.08 -36.85
N PRO A 10 20.71 12.36 -36.48
CA PRO A 10 19.85 13.16 -35.60
C PRO A 10 18.52 13.58 -36.24
N LEU A 11 17.50 13.83 -35.40
CA LEU A 11 16.24 14.43 -35.84
C LEU A 11 16.32 15.96 -35.97
N ASP A 12 17.00 16.64 -35.03
CA ASP A 12 17.31 18.07 -35.12
C ASP A 12 18.73 18.27 -35.69
N PRO A 13 18.90 18.92 -36.85
CA PRO A 13 20.20 19.15 -37.47
C PRO A 13 21.10 20.14 -36.70
N ASP A 14 20.55 20.99 -35.84
CA ASP A 14 21.30 21.93 -35.00
C ASP A 14 21.73 21.30 -33.66
N GLY A 15 21.36 20.05 -33.39
CA GLY A 15 21.73 19.29 -32.19
C GLY A 15 23.01 18.45 -32.33
N PRO A 16 23.38 17.70 -31.28
CA PRO A 16 24.49 16.74 -31.35
C PRO A 16 24.12 15.55 -32.26
N PRO A 17 25.11 14.82 -32.80
CA PRO A 17 24.88 13.59 -33.57
C PRO A 17 23.98 12.62 -32.81
N GLY A 18 23.05 11.98 -33.53
CA GLY A 18 22.19 10.97 -32.93
C GLY A 18 21.04 11.49 -32.05
N ASN A 19 20.87 12.81 -31.87
CA ASN A 19 19.78 13.33 -31.04
C ASN A 19 18.38 12.95 -31.55
N THR A 20 17.41 12.95 -30.65
CA THR A 20 15.99 12.69 -30.95
C THR A 20 15.11 13.85 -30.54
N TRP A 21 15.59 15.09 -30.69
CA TRP A 21 14.83 16.26 -30.30
C TRP A 21 13.62 16.42 -31.24
N GLY A 22 12.49 16.86 -30.68
CA GLY A 22 11.20 16.89 -31.38
C GLY A 22 10.47 15.54 -31.47
N ARG A 23 11.10 14.39 -31.14
CA ARG A 23 10.52 13.04 -31.30
C ARG A 23 9.13 12.87 -30.67
N PHE A 24 8.93 13.45 -29.48
CA PHE A 24 7.69 13.36 -28.72
C PHE A 24 6.90 14.69 -28.73
N GLY A 25 7.33 15.66 -29.54
CA GLY A 25 6.77 17.00 -29.64
C GLY A 25 7.86 18.09 -29.52
N PRO A 26 7.57 19.33 -29.94
CA PRO A 26 8.53 20.44 -29.90
C PRO A 26 8.82 20.97 -28.49
N ASN A 27 7.95 20.64 -27.52
CA ASN A 27 8.05 21.07 -26.12
C ASN A 27 8.14 19.85 -25.19
N ASP A 28 8.84 18.78 -25.59
CA ASP A 28 8.99 17.58 -24.75
C ASP A 28 9.97 17.80 -23.61
N GLU A 29 9.58 17.39 -22.41
CA GLU A 29 10.38 17.46 -21.19
C GLU A 29 10.52 16.11 -20.47
N LEU A 30 10.06 15.01 -21.10
CA LEU A 30 10.10 13.65 -20.56
C LEU A 30 11.02 12.70 -21.36
N GLY A 31 11.33 13.01 -22.62
CA GLY A 31 12.25 12.22 -23.43
C GLY A 31 11.80 10.76 -23.56
N MET A 32 12.71 9.82 -23.34
CA MET A 32 12.44 8.38 -23.42
C MET A 32 11.47 7.88 -22.34
N LEU A 33 11.18 8.66 -21.28
CA LEU A 33 10.11 8.34 -20.34
C LEU A 33 8.71 8.41 -20.97
N ASN A 34 8.54 9.08 -22.12
CA ASN A 34 7.31 8.99 -22.92
C ASN A 34 6.99 7.57 -23.42
N LEU A 35 7.94 6.63 -23.32
CA LEU A 35 7.70 5.20 -23.59
C LEU A 35 6.91 4.52 -22.45
N LEU A 36 6.92 5.06 -21.23
CA LEU A 36 6.16 4.58 -20.06
C LEU A 36 4.67 4.98 -20.14
N THR A 37 4.05 4.68 -21.27
CA THR A 37 2.62 4.90 -21.53
C THR A 37 1.75 4.11 -20.53
N PRO A 38 0.50 4.55 -20.23
CA PRO A 38 -0.35 3.85 -19.25
C PRO A 38 -0.55 2.35 -19.53
N SER A 39 -0.53 1.93 -20.81
CA SER A 39 -0.59 0.52 -21.20
C SER A 39 0.71 -0.24 -20.92
N VAL A 40 1.88 0.36 -21.13
CA VAL A 40 3.19 -0.20 -20.75
C VAL A 40 3.29 -0.34 -19.22
N VAL A 41 2.90 0.68 -18.46
CA VAL A 41 2.89 0.61 -16.98
C VAL A 41 1.90 -0.45 -16.47
N THR A 42 0.72 -0.57 -17.09
CA THR A 42 -0.27 -1.61 -16.76
C THR A 42 0.20 -3.02 -17.14
N GLN A 43 0.99 -3.16 -18.21
CA GLN A 43 1.64 -4.43 -18.57
C GLN A 43 2.76 -4.77 -17.58
N ALA A 44 3.60 -3.80 -17.20
CA ALA A 44 4.65 -3.97 -16.19
C ALA A 44 4.12 -4.38 -14.81
N ALA A 45 2.93 -3.89 -14.42
CA ALA A 45 2.29 -4.26 -13.16
C ALA A 45 1.99 -5.78 -13.06
N LYS A 46 1.99 -6.53 -14.18
CA LYS A 46 1.83 -7.99 -14.20
C LYS A 46 3.07 -8.76 -13.75
N GLU A 47 4.22 -8.09 -13.59
CA GLU A 47 5.39 -8.68 -12.90
C GLU A 47 5.16 -8.79 -11.38
N ILE A 48 4.12 -8.12 -10.83
CA ILE A 48 3.70 -8.25 -9.43
C ILE A 48 2.81 -9.50 -9.28
N GLN A 49 3.32 -10.51 -8.58
CA GLN A 49 2.73 -11.86 -8.45
C GLN A 49 2.93 -12.50 -7.06
N THR A 50 3.88 -12.02 -6.23
CA THR A 50 4.19 -12.53 -4.86
C THR A 50 4.20 -11.43 -3.80
N GLY A 51 4.30 -10.15 -4.18
CA GLY A 51 4.21 -9.02 -3.25
C GLY A 51 5.43 -8.80 -2.34
N ILE A 52 6.51 -9.55 -2.56
CA ILE A 52 7.83 -9.27 -1.98
C ILE A 52 8.27 -7.85 -2.38
N ARG A 53 9.07 -7.17 -1.55
CA ARG A 53 9.53 -5.80 -1.82
C ARG A 53 11.01 -5.64 -1.50
N ILE A 54 11.76 -5.10 -2.46
CA ILE A 54 13.18 -4.81 -2.34
C ILE A 54 13.37 -3.31 -2.46
N SER A 55 14.11 -2.72 -1.53
CA SER A 55 14.60 -1.35 -1.64
C SER A 55 15.85 -1.36 -2.51
N LEU A 56 15.91 -0.49 -3.52
CA LEU A 56 17.16 -0.22 -4.23
C LEU A 56 17.88 1.03 -3.71
N ASP A 57 17.28 1.75 -2.75
CA ASP A 57 17.92 2.88 -2.09
C ASP A 57 19.11 2.37 -1.26
N TRP A 58 20.32 2.64 -1.73
CA TRP A 58 21.53 2.61 -0.90
C TRP A 58 21.42 3.73 0.16
N PRO A 59 21.99 3.56 1.37
CA PRO A 59 21.88 4.58 2.41
C PRO A 59 22.42 5.93 1.94
N LEU A 60 21.70 7.03 2.21
CA LEU A 60 22.14 8.39 1.89
C LEU A 60 23.53 8.75 2.44
N SER A 61 23.94 8.09 3.54
CA SER A 61 25.28 8.20 4.14
C SER A 61 26.37 7.40 3.40
N LEU A 62 26.06 6.78 2.26
CA LEU A 62 26.97 5.99 1.45
C LEU A 62 26.97 6.46 -0.02
N PRO A 63 28.15 6.56 -0.66
CA PRO A 63 29.46 6.21 -0.11
C PRO A 63 29.91 7.27 0.93
N SER A 64 30.59 6.82 1.99
CA SER A 64 31.05 7.63 3.13
C SER A 64 31.84 8.88 2.69
N PHE A 65 32.56 8.74 1.58
CA PHE A 65 33.27 9.78 0.87
C PHE A 65 32.80 9.76 -0.60
N PRO A 66 31.92 10.68 -1.02
CA PRO A 66 31.50 10.79 -2.41
C PRO A 66 32.65 11.11 -3.38
N SER A 67 32.58 10.54 -4.58
CA SER A 67 33.48 10.89 -5.69
C SER A 67 33.12 12.24 -6.31
N PHE A 68 34.00 12.77 -7.17
CA PHE A 68 33.80 14.01 -7.95
C PHE A 68 33.63 15.27 -7.08
N ASP A 69 34.40 15.40 -6.00
CA ASP A 69 34.40 16.55 -5.07
C ASP A 69 33.01 16.89 -4.47
N ARG A 70 32.12 15.90 -4.37
CA ARG A 70 30.76 16.05 -3.84
C ARG A 70 30.77 16.02 -2.31
N ASP A 71 30.03 16.94 -1.69
CA ASP A 71 29.85 17.00 -0.23
C ASP A 71 29.23 15.69 0.32
N PRO A 72 29.78 15.09 1.40
CA PRO A 72 29.17 13.94 2.06
C PRO A 72 27.85 14.31 2.75
N PHE A 73 26.94 13.35 2.85
CA PHE A 73 25.67 13.47 3.56
C PHE A 73 25.87 13.80 5.05
N LYS A 74 25.11 14.78 5.54
CA LYS A 74 25.12 15.25 6.93
C LYS A 74 23.69 15.24 7.47
N GLN A 75 23.49 14.66 8.65
CA GLN A 75 22.23 14.64 9.38
C GLN A 75 22.43 15.31 10.74
N GLU A 76 21.68 16.38 10.99
CA GLU A 76 21.64 17.08 12.28
C GLU A 76 20.32 16.77 12.98
N ILE A 77 20.36 16.08 14.13
CA ILE A 77 19.19 15.66 14.90
C ILE A 77 19.03 16.58 16.12
N PHE A 78 17.83 17.13 16.35
CA PHE A 78 17.57 18.08 17.43
C PHE A 78 16.18 17.91 18.07
N GLN A 79 16.12 18.09 19.40
CA GLN A 79 14.86 18.09 20.13
C GLN A 79 14.13 19.43 19.99
N LYS A 80 12.85 19.41 19.59
CA LYS A 80 12.07 20.63 19.37
C LYS A 80 11.44 21.19 20.65
N GLY A 81 12.25 21.87 21.45
CA GLY A 81 11.81 22.59 22.65
C GLY A 81 11.38 21.67 23.80
N GLN A 82 10.36 22.07 24.57
CA GLN A 82 9.94 21.36 25.80
C GLN A 82 9.14 20.06 25.56
N PHE A 83 8.89 19.68 24.32
CA PHE A 83 8.14 18.46 23.99
C PHE A 83 9.08 17.30 23.65
N THR A 84 8.60 16.06 23.82
CA THR A 84 9.25 14.85 23.33
C THR A 84 9.03 14.74 21.82
N VAL A 85 9.69 15.62 21.07
CA VAL A 85 9.63 15.75 19.61
C VAL A 85 11.06 15.78 19.10
N ASN A 86 11.37 14.86 18.18
CA ASN A 86 12.66 14.74 17.53
C ASN A 86 12.50 15.15 16.07
N ASP A 87 13.16 16.24 15.68
CA ASP A 87 13.24 16.73 14.31
C ASP A 87 14.68 16.53 13.82
N ASP A 88 14.87 16.45 12.50
CA ASP A 88 16.19 16.42 11.88
C ASP A 88 16.28 17.29 10.62
N VAL A 89 17.50 17.67 10.27
CA VAL A 89 17.87 18.38 9.03
C VAL A 89 18.86 17.52 8.27
N LEU A 90 18.58 17.29 6.99
CA LEU A 90 19.43 16.55 6.06
C LEU A 90 20.08 17.53 5.09
N CYS A 91 21.40 17.48 4.96
CA CYS A 91 22.18 18.25 4.00
C CYS A 91 23.02 17.29 3.15
N PHE A 92 22.80 17.30 1.84
CA PHE A 92 23.42 16.36 0.91
C PHE A 92 23.44 16.91 -0.52
N ASN A 93 24.43 16.50 -1.30
CA ASN A 93 24.43 16.70 -2.75
C ASN A 93 23.46 15.70 -3.39
N THR A 94 22.61 16.09 -4.34
CA THR A 94 21.60 15.17 -4.93
C THR A 94 22.18 14.11 -5.87
N GLN A 95 23.51 14.04 -5.98
CA GLN A 95 24.30 13.00 -6.65
C GLN A 95 25.29 12.31 -5.65
N CYS A 96 24.96 12.23 -4.35
CA CYS A 96 25.84 11.62 -3.33
C CYS A 96 25.53 10.16 -2.98
N SER A 97 24.50 9.55 -3.58
CA SER A 97 24.00 8.19 -3.28
C SER A 97 23.01 7.78 -4.39
N SER A 98 22.16 6.77 -4.20
CA SER A 98 21.21 6.29 -5.22
C SER A 98 20.39 7.42 -5.86
N GLN A 99 20.64 7.68 -7.15
CA GLN A 99 20.22 8.90 -7.84
C GLN A 99 19.63 8.61 -9.21
N TRP A 100 18.70 9.47 -9.67
CA TRP A 100 18.43 9.62 -11.09
C TRP A 100 18.98 10.94 -11.59
N ASP A 101 19.89 10.83 -12.55
CA ASP A 101 20.31 11.95 -13.37
C ASP A 101 19.37 12.09 -14.56
N VAL A 102 18.87 13.30 -14.70
CA VAL A 102 17.93 13.73 -15.74
C VAL A 102 18.60 14.78 -16.61
N PHE A 103 17.85 15.41 -17.50
CA PHE A 103 18.41 16.05 -18.68
C PHE A 103 19.15 17.37 -18.40
N ARG A 104 19.21 17.81 -17.14
CA ARG A 104 20.06 18.91 -16.63
C ARG A 104 21.42 18.46 -16.09
N HIS A 105 21.66 17.17 -15.90
CA HIS A 105 22.90 16.67 -15.28
C HIS A 105 24.12 16.86 -16.18
N TYR A 106 24.12 16.23 -17.37
CA TYR A 106 25.24 16.30 -18.32
C TYR A 106 24.78 16.76 -19.70
N GLY A 107 25.23 17.93 -20.11
CA GLY A 107 25.02 18.47 -21.45
C GLY A 107 26.12 18.00 -22.41
N ASN A 108 25.86 18.05 -23.72
CA ASN A 108 26.87 17.71 -24.71
C ASN A 108 28.04 18.73 -24.68
N GLN A 109 29.25 18.25 -24.44
CA GLN A 109 30.42 19.10 -24.22
C GLN A 109 30.97 19.75 -25.49
N LYS A 110 30.64 19.27 -26.68
CA LYS A 110 30.99 19.92 -27.95
C LYS A 110 29.97 21.00 -28.32
N TYR A 111 28.67 20.70 -28.23
CA TYR A 111 27.60 21.60 -28.67
C TYR A 111 27.12 22.58 -27.59
N LYS A 112 27.49 22.35 -26.33
CA LYS A 112 27.07 23.11 -25.14
C LYS A 112 25.53 23.25 -25.03
N LYS A 113 24.85 22.17 -25.41
CA LYS A 113 23.40 21.98 -25.35
C LYS A 113 23.06 20.74 -24.52
N PHE A 114 21.98 20.82 -23.76
CA PHE A 114 21.29 19.73 -23.07
C PHE A 114 20.14 19.21 -23.96
N TYR A 115 19.25 18.37 -23.42
CA TYR A 115 18.08 17.87 -24.16
C TYR A 115 17.22 19.02 -24.72
N MET A 116 16.59 18.79 -25.88
CA MET A 116 15.82 19.78 -26.65
C MET A 116 16.58 21.08 -26.98
N GLY A 117 17.91 21.08 -26.87
CA GLY A 117 18.77 22.20 -27.25
C GLY A 117 18.96 23.30 -26.21
N HIS A 118 18.40 23.13 -25.01
CA HIS A 118 18.57 24.05 -23.87
C HIS A 118 20.04 24.25 -23.48
N LYS A 119 20.37 25.43 -22.93
CA LYS A 119 21.74 25.80 -22.51
C LYS A 119 21.84 26.02 -21.00
N ILE A 120 23.06 25.97 -20.48
CA ILE A 120 23.35 26.11 -19.05
C ILE A 120 22.89 27.46 -18.47
N GLU A 121 22.83 28.51 -19.29
CA GLU A 121 22.38 29.84 -18.88
C GLU A 121 20.88 29.89 -18.56
N GLU A 122 20.06 29.13 -19.29
CA GLU A 122 18.59 29.14 -19.18
C GLU A 122 18.12 28.59 -17.83
N PHE A 123 18.86 27.63 -17.27
CA PHE A 123 18.49 26.93 -16.04
C PHE A 123 18.48 27.81 -14.79
N LYS A 124 19.07 29.00 -14.83
CA LYS A 124 19.08 29.97 -13.71
C LYS A 124 17.69 30.55 -13.43
N ASP A 125 16.91 30.76 -14.48
CA ASP A 125 15.64 31.49 -14.48
C ASP A 125 14.46 30.61 -14.96
N SER A 126 14.72 29.34 -15.30
CA SER A 126 13.73 28.35 -15.76
C SER A 126 13.92 26.99 -15.07
N ASP A 127 12.82 26.24 -14.93
CA ASP A 127 12.71 24.87 -14.40
C ASP A 127 12.56 23.79 -15.49
N VAL A 128 12.52 24.18 -16.77
CA VAL A 128 12.39 23.31 -17.97
C VAL A 128 13.34 22.10 -17.98
N ILE A 129 12.89 20.93 -18.45
CA ILE A 129 13.60 19.63 -18.44
C ILE A 129 14.14 19.21 -17.06
N GLY A 130 13.55 19.73 -15.98
CA GLY A 130 13.93 19.44 -14.60
C GLY A 130 13.35 18.14 -14.02
N THR A 131 14.01 17.63 -12.98
CA THR A 131 13.59 16.54 -12.07
C THR A 131 12.11 16.59 -11.69
N HIS A 132 11.59 17.80 -11.45
CA HIS A 132 10.23 18.07 -11.05
C HIS A 132 9.18 17.65 -12.10
N VAL A 133 9.52 17.66 -13.41
CA VAL A 133 8.64 17.22 -14.50
C VAL A 133 8.39 15.71 -14.39
N VAL A 134 9.45 14.93 -14.16
CA VAL A 134 9.37 13.48 -13.94
C VAL A 134 8.53 13.18 -12.70
N ALA A 135 8.77 13.87 -11.59
CA ALA A 135 8.00 13.73 -10.34
C ALA A 135 6.54 14.27 -10.43
N ASN A 136 6.22 15.08 -11.44
CA ASN A 136 4.85 15.51 -11.75
C ASN A 136 4.09 14.49 -12.60
N ASN A 137 4.77 13.79 -13.52
CA ASN A 137 4.19 12.80 -14.41
C ASN A 137 4.15 11.37 -13.85
N GLY A 138 4.49 11.19 -12.56
CA GLY A 138 4.34 9.91 -11.84
C GLY A 138 5.65 9.22 -11.46
N GLY A 139 6.80 9.74 -11.88
CA GLY A 139 8.11 9.14 -11.66
C GLY A 139 8.56 8.23 -12.81
N ILE A 140 9.56 7.39 -12.52
CA ILE A 140 10.08 6.35 -13.42
C ILE A 140 9.49 5.02 -12.92
N VAL A 141 8.32 4.69 -13.45
CA VAL A 141 7.49 3.54 -13.03
C VAL A 141 7.23 2.66 -14.24
N GLY A 142 7.61 1.38 -14.16
CA GLY A 142 7.60 0.50 -15.33
C GLY A 142 8.20 -0.87 -15.04
N ARG A 143 8.58 -1.59 -16.09
CA ARG A 143 9.24 -2.90 -15.96
C ARG A 143 10.74 -2.72 -15.87
N GLY A 144 11.33 -3.14 -14.75
CA GLY A 144 12.77 -3.25 -14.61
C GLY A 144 13.28 -4.60 -15.11
N VAL A 145 14.49 -4.61 -15.67
CA VAL A 145 15.17 -5.83 -16.14
C VAL A 145 16.63 -5.79 -15.70
N LEU A 146 17.08 -6.79 -14.93
CA LEU A 146 18.45 -6.87 -14.41
C LEU A 146 19.37 -7.72 -15.30
N LEU A 147 20.51 -7.16 -15.70
CA LEU A 147 21.66 -7.91 -16.20
C LEU A 147 22.72 -7.97 -15.10
N ASP A 148 22.82 -9.11 -14.41
CA ASP A 148 23.77 -9.29 -13.30
C ASP A 148 25.15 -9.72 -13.81
N TYR A 149 25.96 -8.74 -14.23
CA TYR A 149 27.31 -9.00 -14.71
C TYR A 149 28.21 -9.56 -13.60
N LYS A 150 28.05 -9.11 -12.35
CA LYS A 150 28.86 -9.59 -11.23
C LYS A 150 28.64 -11.09 -10.95
N ASP A 151 27.39 -11.54 -10.85
CA ASP A 151 27.11 -12.95 -10.60
C ASP A 151 27.44 -13.84 -11.80
N TRP A 152 27.13 -13.37 -13.02
CA TRP A 152 27.51 -14.07 -14.24
C TRP A 152 29.02 -14.23 -14.34
N ALA A 153 29.80 -13.17 -14.08
CA ALA A 153 31.27 -13.23 -14.14
C ALA A 153 31.86 -14.18 -13.09
N ASP A 154 31.34 -14.16 -11.85
CA ASP A 154 31.71 -15.14 -10.82
C ASP A 154 31.42 -16.58 -11.29
N SER A 155 30.27 -16.83 -11.94
CA SER A 155 29.90 -18.14 -12.49
C SER A 155 30.86 -18.64 -13.59
N LYS A 156 31.59 -17.74 -14.26
CA LYS A 156 32.61 -18.06 -15.27
C LYS A 156 34.04 -18.05 -14.70
N GLY A 157 34.22 -17.80 -13.41
CA GLY A 157 35.54 -17.61 -12.78
C GLY A 157 36.26 -16.33 -13.21
N ILE A 158 35.54 -15.35 -13.77
CA ILE A 158 36.10 -14.07 -14.20
C ILE A 158 36.21 -13.16 -12.97
N LYS A 159 37.44 -12.83 -12.55
CA LYS A 159 37.66 -11.90 -11.44
C LYS A 159 37.17 -10.49 -11.82
N VAL A 160 36.06 -10.07 -11.21
CA VAL A 160 35.53 -8.72 -11.38
C VAL A 160 36.35 -7.70 -10.57
N ALA A 161 36.76 -6.63 -11.25
CA ALA A 161 37.52 -5.52 -10.66
C ALA A 161 36.68 -4.23 -10.67
N ALA A 162 35.62 -4.18 -9.84
CA ALA A 162 34.62 -3.11 -9.88
C ALA A 162 35.18 -1.70 -9.61
N LEU A 163 36.32 -1.61 -8.92
CA LEU A 163 37.01 -0.38 -8.54
C LEU A 163 38.17 0.00 -9.51
N GLU A 164 38.28 -0.69 -10.65
CA GLU A 164 39.24 -0.38 -11.73
C GLU A 164 38.49 0.05 -13.00
N SER A 165 39.09 0.93 -13.80
CA SER A 165 38.55 1.30 -15.12
C SER A 165 38.64 0.12 -16.09
N LYS A 166 37.52 -0.58 -16.25
CA LYS A 166 37.33 -1.77 -17.11
C LYS A 166 35.98 -1.73 -17.80
N ASP A 167 35.86 -2.45 -18.91
CA ASP A 167 34.63 -2.52 -19.72
C ASP A 167 33.77 -3.74 -19.37
N ILE A 168 32.48 -3.50 -19.15
CA ILE A 168 31.43 -4.51 -19.38
C ILE A 168 31.04 -4.39 -20.86
N THR A 169 31.48 -5.34 -21.68
CA THR A 169 31.26 -5.29 -23.14
C THR A 169 29.85 -5.75 -23.52
N LEU A 170 29.38 -5.34 -24.71
CA LEU A 170 28.11 -5.83 -25.25
C LEU A 170 28.08 -7.36 -25.44
N ALA A 171 29.24 -8.00 -25.62
CA ALA A 171 29.33 -9.46 -25.69
C ALA A 171 29.05 -10.11 -24.31
N ASN A 172 29.46 -9.48 -23.20
CA ASN A 172 29.12 -9.94 -21.85
C ASN A 172 27.61 -9.81 -21.60
N LEU A 173 27.04 -8.64 -21.90
CA LEU A 173 25.60 -8.40 -21.75
C LEU A 173 24.77 -9.38 -22.58
N LYS A 174 25.12 -9.59 -23.86
CA LYS A 174 24.47 -10.59 -24.74
C LYS A 174 24.62 -12.03 -24.24
N SER A 175 25.67 -12.35 -23.49
CA SER A 175 25.82 -13.66 -22.86
C SER A 175 24.86 -13.84 -21.68
N ILE A 176 24.77 -12.85 -20.78
CA ILE A 176 23.79 -12.81 -19.68
C ILE A 176 22.35 -12.93 -20.23
N ILE A 177 22.01 -12.11 -21.22
CA ILE A 177 20.70 -12.12 -21.89
C ILE A 177 20.34 -13.51 -22.42
N LYS A 178 21.31 -14.20 -23.05
CA LYS A 178 21.11 -15.53 -23.63
C LYS A 178 21.03 -16.65 -22.59
N GLU A 179 21.84 -16.57 -21.52
CA GLU A 179 21.88 -17.60 -20.48
C GLU A 179 20.66 -17.59 -19.56
N HIS A 180 20.01 -16.43 -19.40
CA HIS A 180 18.81 -16.25 -18.57
C HIS A 180 17.51 -16.00 -19.40
N ASP A 181 17.55 -16.22 -20.72
CA ASP A 181 16.46 -16.00 -21.68
C ASP A 181 15.70 -14.66 -21.51
N ILE A 182 16.46 -13.57 -21.39
CA ILE A 182 15.92 -12.25 -21.05
C ILE A 182 15.32 -11.59 -22.30
N GLN A 183 13.99 -11.50 -22.32
CA GLN A 183 13.22 -10.90 -23.42
C GLN A 183 12.78 -9.46 -23.07
N PHE A 184 13.37 -8.48 -23.74
CA PHE A 184 13.08 -7.06 -23.57
C PHE A 184 11.76 -6.61 -24.22
N GLN A 185 11.18 -5.54 -23.70
CA GLN A 185 9.99 -4.86 -24.19
C GLN A 185 10.22 -3.34 -24.27
N LYS A 186 9.53 -2.68 -25.21
CA LYS A 186 9.59 -1.23 -25.40
C LYS A 186 9.15 -0.49 -24.14
N GLY A 187 10.03 0.34 -23.60
CA GLY A 187 9.83 1.05 -22.33
C GLY A 187 10.34 0.30 -21.09
N ASP A 188 11.06 -0.82 -21.24
CA ASP A 188 11.80 -1.44 -20.13
C ASP A 188 12.84 -0.47 -19.54
N ILE A 189 13.18 -0.68 -18.27
CA ILE A 189 14.17 0.06 -17.51
C ILE A 189 15.33 -0.90 -17.23
N LEU A 190 16.46 -0.69 -17.91
CA LEU A 190 17.61 -1.59 -17.85
C LEU A 190 18.41 -1.35 -16.57
N PHE A 191 18.64 -2.39 -15.77
CA PHE A 191 19.59 -2.38 -14.66
C PHE A 191 20.80 -3.25 -15.01
N VAL A 192 22.01 -2.77 -14.73
CA VAL A 192 23.25 -3.55 -14.86
C VAL A 192 24.01 -3.52 -13.53
N ARG A 193 24.29 -4.70 -12.97
CA ARG A 193 25.04 -4.85 -11.72
C ARG A 193 26.51 -5.18 -12.01
N SER A 194 27.38 -4.23 -11.73
CA SER A 194 28.84 -4.31 -11.84
C SER A 194 29.50 -5.01 -10.64
N GLY A 195 28.86 -4.99 -9.46
CA GLY A 195 29.43 -5.43 -8.19
C GLY A 195 30.17 -4.32 -7.44
N PHE A 196 29.88 -3.05 -7.73
CA PHE A 196 30.50 -1.90 -7.06
C PHE A 196 30.14 -1.84 -5.58
N THR A 197 28.86 -1.96 -5.22
CA THR A 197 28.41 -1.94 -3.82
C THR A 197 29.04 -3.09 -3.03
N THR A 198 29.11 -4.30 -3.61
CA THR A 198 29.82 -5.45 -3.04
C THR A 198 31.29 -5.13 -2.74
N ALA A 199 31.98 -4.49 -3.67
CA ALA A 199 33.41 -4.15 -3.53
C ALA A 199 33.64 -3.00 -2.54
N TYR A 200 32.79 -1.97 -2.56
CA TYR A 200 32.86 -0.84 -1.62
C TYR A 200 32.65 -1.30 -0.17
N HIS A 201 31.68 -2.20 0.07
CA HIS A 201 31.42 -2.77 1.39
C HIS A 201 32.53 -3.69 1.92
N GLN A 202 33.51 -4.08 1.10
CA GLN A 202 34.71 -4.82 1.52
C GLN A 202 35.88 -3.90 1.91
N LEU A 203 35.77 -2.59 1.68
CA LEU A 203 36.80 -1.61 2.05
C LEU A 203 36.65 -1.15 3.50
N ASP A 204 37.76 -1.05 4.22
CA ASP A 204 37.85 -0.30 5.48
C ASP A 204 37.71 1.23 5.25
N PRO A 205 37.43 2.04 6.28
CA PRO A 205 37.19 3.49 6.11
C PRO A 205 38.37 4.24 5.47
N ASP A 206 39.59 3.85 5.81
CA ASP A 206 40.84 4.35 5.24
C ASP A 206 40.90 4.12 3.72
N ALA A 207 40.51 2.93 3.26
CA ALA A 207 40.46 2.57 1.86
C ALA A 207 39.27 3.22 1.13
N GLN A 208 38.14 3.43 1.80
CA GLN A 208 37.00 4.20 1.27
C GLN A 208 37.36 5.67 1.03
N GLU A 209 38.11 6.30 1.95
CA GLU A 209 38.60 7.67 1.77
C GLU A 209 39.59 7.76 0.59
N LYS A 210 40.57 6.84 0.55
CA LYS A 210 41.56 6.76 -0.54
C LYS A 210 40.92 6.49 -1.90
N LEU A 211 39.79 5.78 -1.96
CA LEU A 211 39.04 5.53 -3.20
C LEU A 211 38.45 6.83 -3.78
N ALA A 212 37.95 7.71 -2.92
CA ALA A 212 37.38 9.01 -3.30
C ALA A 212 38.47 10.05 -3.63
N GLN A 213 39.64 9.99 -2.97
CA GLN A 213 40.79 10.87 -3.19
C GLN A 213 41.68 10.50 -4.39
N ARG A 214 41.24 9.58 -5.27
CA ARG A 214 42.01 9.22 -6.49
C ARG A 214 41.98 10.34 -7.51
N GLU A 215 43.11 10.56 -8.19
CA GLU A 215 43.23 11.49 -9.32
C GLU A 215 42.23 11.17 -10.46
N THR A 216 41.90 9.89 -10.63
CA THR A 216 40.93 9.39 -11.61
C THR A 216 39.80 8.59 -10.93
N PRO A 217 38.51 8.88 -11.25
CA PRO A 217 37.37 8.09 -10.81
C PRO A 217 37.27 6.79 -11.64
N ASP A 218 38.24 5.89 -11.47
CA ASP A 218 38.30 4.61 -12.19
C ASP A 218 37.26 3.62 -11.62
N TYR A 219 36.28 3.24 -12.43
CA TYR A 219 35.24 2.26 -12.10
C TYR A 219 34.87 1.38 -13.30
N LEU A 220 34.44 0.16 -13.01
CA LEU A 220 33.86 -0.78 -13.98
C LEU A 220 32.48 -0.28 -14.40
N GLY A 221 32.22 -0.22 -15.70
CA GLY A 221 30.91 0.16 -16.23
C GLY A 221 30.74 -0.30 -17.68
N ILE A 222 29.62 0.03 -18.31
CA ILE A 222 29.35 -0.41 -19.69
C ILE A 222 30.28 0.28 -20.68
N GLN A 223 30.77 -0.46 -21.67
CA GLN A 223 31.64 0.04 -22.73
C GLN A 223 31.00 1.16 -23.56
N ALA A 224 31.67 2.31 -23.63
CA ALA A 224 31.26 3.46 -24.42
C ALA A 224 31.62 3.30 -25.91
N CYS A 225 30.77 2.62 -26.70
CA CYS A 225 31.01 2.36 -28.12
C CYS A 225 29.73 2.34 -28.98
N GLU A 226 29.89 2.45 -30.31
CA GLU A 226 28.79 2.47 -31.28
C GLU A 226 27.83 1.27 -31.15
N GLU A 227 28.36 0.06 -30.89
CA GLU A 227 27.52 -1.14 -30.77
C GLU A 227 26.60 -1.08 -29.55
N VAL A 228 27.09 -0.60 -28.40
CA VAL A 228 26.30 -0.43 -27.17
C VAL A 228 25.26 0.66 -27.37
N VAL A 229 25.66 1.80 -27.95
CA VAL A 229 24.75 2.92 -28.24
C VAL A 229 23.62 2.48 -29.17
N ARG A 230 23.94 1.79 -30.28
CA ARG A 230 22.93 1.19 -31.18
C ARG A 230 22.04 0.17 -30.46
N TRP A 231 22.60 -0.72 -29.64
CA TRP A 231 21.81 -1.71 -28.92
C TRP A 231 20.82 -1.08 -27.93
N ILE A 232 21.23 -0.10 -27.13
CA ILE A 232 20.35 0.65 -26.22
C ILE A 232 19.22 1.34 -27.00
N TRP A 233 19.54 1.92 -28.16
CA TRP A 233 18.52 2.50 -29.05
C TRP A 233 17.54 1.43 -29.56
N ASP A 234 18.04 0.33 -30.11
CA ASP A 234 17.21 -0.68 -30.77
C ASP A 234 16.30 -1.42 -29.78
N GLN A 235 16.68 -1.56 -28.50
CA GLN A 235 15.79 -2.10 -27.46
C GLN A 235 14.69 -1.12 -27.01
N GLN A 236 14.85 0.19 -27.26
CA GLN A 236 13.91 1.23 -26.83
C GLN A 236 13.61 1.19 -25.32
N PHE A 237 14.66 1.20 -24.49
CA PHE A 237 14.55 1.40 -23.05
C PHE A 237 13.98 2.79 -22.71
N ALA A 238 13.27 2.91 -21.59
CA ALA A 238 12.80 4.21 -21.07
C ALA A 238 13.89 4.94 -20.26
N ALA A 239 14.71 4.18 -19.52
CA ALA A 239 15.81 4.66 -18.68
C ALA A 239 16.81 3.51 -18.46
N VAL A 240 18.02 3.83 -17.99
CA VAL A 240 19.06 2.84 -17.65
C VAL A 240 19.65 3.12 -16.27
N ALA A 241 20.08 2.10 -15.53
CA ALA A 241 20.59 2.24 -14.18
C ALA A 241 21.65 1.19 -13.81
N GLY A 242 22.46 1.48 -12.78
CA GLY A 242 23.46 0.57 -12.24
C GLY A 242 23.82 0.83 -10.77
N ASP A 243 24.66 -0.04 -10.23
CA ASP A 243 25.19 0.02 -8.87
C ASP A 243 26.49 0.83 -8.72
N ALA A 244 27.14 1.19 -9.83
CA ALA A 244 28.38 1.97 -9.84
C ALA A 244 28.16 3.50 -9.76
N PRO A 245 29.19 4.31 -9.43
CA PRO A 245 29.17 5.78 -9.48
C PRO A 245 29.28 6.38 -10.91
N SER A 246 29.00 5.56 -11.92
CA SER A 246 28.97 5.88 -13.34
C SER A 246 28.32 4.70 -14.07
N PHE A 247 27.29 4.92 -14.89
CA PHE A 247 26.68 3.82 -15.66
C PHE A 247 27.59 3.28 -16.78
N GLU A 248 28.28 4.16 -17.49
CA GLU A 248 29.35 3.77 -18.42
C GLU A 248 30.69 3.58 -17.69
N ARG A 249 31.65 2.93 -18.33
CA ARG A 249 33.02 2.78 -17.80
C ARG A 249 33.59 4.15 -17.40
N ALA A 250 34.11 4.24 -16.18
CA ALA A 250 34.69 5.48 -15.65
C ALA A 250 36.23 5.44 -15.64
N PRO A 251 36.93 6.58 -15.78
CA PRO A 251 36.40 7.92 -16.04
C PRO A 251 35.77 8.05 -17.43
N ILE A 252 34.55 8.60 -17.50
CA ILE A 252 33.71 8.67 -18.70
C ILE A 252 34.33 9.47 -19.86
N ARG A 253 35.40 10.22 -19.56
CA ARG A 253 36.32 10.84 -20.51
C ARG A 253 37.74 10.53 -20.08
N GLY A 254 38.51 9.89 -20.95
CA GLY A 254 39.90 9.51 -20.71
C GLY A 254 40.54 8.93 -21.97
N SER A 255 41.80 8.52 -21.88
CA SER A 255 42.59 7.98 -23.02
C SER A 255 42.01 6.69 -23.63
N HIS A 256 41.09 6.02 -22.94
CA HIS A 256 40.44 4.78 -23.37
C HIS A 256 39.10 4.99 -24.10
N ALA A 257 38.52 6.20 -24.05
CA ALA A 257 37.16 6.48 -24.56
C ALA A 257 37.21 7.26 -25.88
N ASP A 258 36.46 6.83 -26.91
CA ASP A 258 36.23 7.66 -28.10
C ASP A 258 35.30 8.82 -27.72
N PRO A 259 35.72 10.10 -27.87
CA PRO A 259 34.89 11.26 -27.54
C PRO A 259 33.54 11.33 -28.29
N LYS A 260 33.34 10.52 -29.33
CA LYS A 260 32.05 10.38 -30.04
C LYS A 260 31.01 9.55 -29.30
N TRP A 261 31.41 8.59 -28.44
CA TRP A 261 30.54 7.49 -27.98
C TRP A 261 30.27 7.46 -26.47
N ASN A 262 30.53 8.58 -25.78
CA ASN A 262 30.21 8.76 -24.36
C ASN A 262 28.70 8.62 -24.09
N LEU A 263 28.31 7.67 -23.23
CA LEU A 263 26.89 7.36 -22.99
C LEU A 263 26.16 8.51 -22.29
N HIS A 264 26.79 9.22 -21.34
CA HIS A 264 26.16 10.38 -20.68
C HIS A 264 25.63 11.41 -21.70
N GLU A 265 26.41 11.76 -22.74
CA GLU A 265 25.96 12.70 -23.78
C GLU A 265 24.87 12.14 -24.68
N TRP A 266 24.94 10.86 -25.07
CA TRP A 266 23.95 10.26 -25.95
C TRP A 266 22.61 10.06 -25.24
N LEU A 267 22.64 9.52 -24.02
CA LEU A 267 21.43 9.20 -23.26
C LEU A 267 20.76 10.47 -22.73
N LEU A 268 21.48 11.30 -21.94
CA LEU A 268 20.88 12.47 -21.28
C LEU A 268 20.59 13.61 -22.27
N ALA A 269 21.62 14.08 -22.99
CA ALA A 269 21.49 15.25 -23.87
C ALA A 269 20.94 14.88 -25.27
N GLY A 270 21.29 13.72 -25.82
CA GLY A 270 20.82 13.27 -27.13
C GLY A 270 19.36 12.81 -27.12
N TRP A 271 19.00 11.89 -26.21
CA TRP A 271 17.70 11.20 -26.23
C TRP A 271 16.71 11.59 -25.14
N GLY A 272 17.17 12.19 -24.05
CA GLY A 272 16.33 12.38 -22.87
C GLY A 272 16.03 11.05 -22.18
N MET A 273 17.05 10.18 -22.05
CA MET A 273 16.99 8.92 -21.33
C MET A 273 17.69 9.09 -19.97
N PRO A 274 16.98 8.98 -18.83
CA PRO A 274 17.61 9.10 -17.52
C PRO A 274 18.64 8.01 -17.25
N ILE A 275 19.67 8.37 -16.47
CA ILE A 275 20.71 7.47 -15.97
C ILE A 275 20.56 7.34 -14.46
N GLY A 276 20.54 6.11 -13.96
CA GLY A 276 20.47 5.77 -12.55
C GLY A 276 21.80 5.25 -12.02
N GLU A 277 22.30 5.80 -10.91
CA GLU A 277 23.63 5.47 -10.38
C GLU A 277 23.58 5.10 -8.90
N MET A 278 24.54 4.28 -8.45
CA MET A 278 24.69 3.83 -7.06
C MET A 278 23.44 3.17 -6.44
N PHE A 279 22.70 2.35 -7.19
CA PHE A 279 21.57 1.56 -6.67
C PHE A 279 22.06 0.32 -5.86
N ASP A 280 21.43 0.02 -4.72
CA ASP A 280 21.67 -1.24 -3.98
C ASP A 280 20.99 -2.41 -4.72
N LEU A 281 21.73 -3.04 -5.63
CA LEU A 281 21.28 -4.19 -6.39
C LEU A 281 21.59 -5.54 -5.70
N GLU A 282 22.17 -5.57 -4.50
CA GLU A 282 22.65 -6.83 -3.88
C GLU A 282 21.50 -7.78 -3.52
N LYS A 283 20.43 -7.24 -2.93
CA LYS A 283 19.23 -8.03 -2.60
C LYS A 283 18.46 -8.46 -3.84
N LEU A 284 18.43 -7.60 -4.87
CA LEU A 284 17.79 -7.94 -6.14
C LEU A 284 18.55 -9.06 -6.87
N SER A 285 19.88 -8.96 -6.93
CA SER A 285 20.78 -9.98 -7.48
C SER A 285 20.53 -11.37 -6.89
N GLN A 286 20.62 -11.47 -5.56
CA GLN A 286 20.38 -12.72 -4.84
C GLN A 286 18.98 -13.29 -5.15
N HIS A 287 17.98 -12.43 -5.25
CA HIS A 287 16.60 -12.82 -5.52
C HIS A 287 16.35 -13.28 -6.97
N CYS A 288 16.91 -12.58 -7.96
CA CYS A 288 16.87 -12.98 -9.36
C CYS A 288 17.63 -14.30 -9.56
N LYS A 289 18.71 -14.54 -8.82
CA LYS A 289 19.47 -15.79 -8.81
C LYS A 289 18.72 -16.95 -8.15
N GLU A 290 18.07 -16.73 -7.02
CA GLU A 290 17.20 -17.72 -6.35
C GLU A 290 16.04 -18.16 -7.24
N THR A 291 15.47 -17.22 -8.01
CA THR A 291 14.22 -17.45 -8.76
C THR A 291 14.40 -17.71 -10.26
N GLY A 292 15.58 -17.45 -10.81
CA GLY A 292 15.82 -17.41 -12.26
C GLY A 292 15.11 -16.26 -12.98
N ARG A 293 14.46 -15.33 -12.28
CA ARG A 293 13.64 -14.26 -12.89
C ARG A 293 14.30 -12.90 -12.75
N TYR A 294 14.68 -12.34 -13.90
CA TYR A 294 15.42 -11.08 -14.01
C TYR A 294 14.53 -9.89 -14.43
N THR A 295 13.20 -10.07 -14.49
CA THR A 295 12.20 -9.02 -14.75
C THR A 295 11.35 -8.74 -13.52
N PHE A 296 11.02 -7.47 -13.27
CA PHE A 296 10.31 -7.03 -12.07
C PHE A 296 9.55 -5.71 -12.30
N PHE A 297 8.67 -5.33 -11.37
CA PHE A 297 8.03 -4.02 -11.38
C PHE A 297 8.87 -3.01 -10.58
N LEU A 298 9.30 -1.93 -11.23
CA LEU A 298 9.97 -0.79 -10.58
C LEU A 298 8.96 0.32 -10.31
N SER A 299 8.97 0.84 -9.08
CA SER A 299 8.39 2.13 -8.74
C SER A 299 9.47 3.05 -8.18
N SER A 300 9.94 4.00 -9.00
CA SER A 300 10.90 5.02 -8.60
C SER A 300 10.30 6.41 -8.77
N VAL A 301 10.37 7.24 -7.73
CA VAL A 301 9.88 8.64 -7.79
C VAL A 301 10.95 9.59 -7.25
N PRO A 302 11.50 10.50 -8.09
CA PRO A 302 12.39 11.56 -7.65
C PRO A 302 11.77 12.49 -6.61
N LEU A 303 12.60 13.09 -5.75
CA LEU A 303 12.15 14.07 -4.75
C LEU A 303 11.37 15.23 -5.40
N LYS A 304 10.15 15.47 -4.92
CA LYS A 304 9.24 16.47 -5.48
C LYS A 304 9.38 17.82 -4.78
N ARG A 305 10.10 18.75 -5.41
CA ARG A 305 10.20 20.15 -4.96
C ARG A 305 8.93 20.96 -5.26
N GLY A 306 8.61 21.92 -4.39
CA GLY A 306 7.63 22.98 -4.65
C GLY A 306 8.28 24.28 -5.16
N LEU A 307 7.65 24.94 -6.12
CA LEU A 307 8.13 26.18 -6.75
C LEU A 307 7.92 27.40 -5.83
N ASN A 308 8.91 27.69 -4.99
CA ASN A 308 9.01 28.93 -4.22
C ASN A 308 10.21 29.77 -4.70
N GLY A 309 9.93 30.88 -5.41
CA GLY A 309 10.81 32.06 -5.54
C GLY A 309 12.19 31.89 -6.21
N ASN A 310 12.26 32.17 -7.52
CA ASN A 310 13.41 32.72 -8.25
C ASN A 310 14.82 32.06 -8.12
N ARG A 311 14.95 30.77 -7.71
CA ARG A 311 16.22 30.02 -7.82
C ARG A 311 16.02 28.55 -8.18
N SER A 312 16.35 28.18 -9.41
CA SER A 312 16.27 26.82 -9.97
C SER A 312 17.67 26.20 -10.13
N TYR A 313 18.04 25.28 -9.24
CA TYR A 313 19.30 24.54 -9.30
C TYR A 313 19.08 23.07 -8.95
N GLU A 314 18.59 22.29 -9.90
CA GLU A 314 18.54 20.82 -9.82
C GLU A 314 19.09 20.23 -11.12
N THR A 315 20.15 19.43 -10.99
CA THR A 315 20.86 18.71 -12.06
C THR A 315 20.40 17.25 -12.13
N GLY A 316 20.31 16.61 -10.96
CA GLY A 316 19.70 15.29 -10.75
C GLY A 316 19.00 15.25 -9.38
N ALA A 317 18.29 14.17 -9.10
CA ALA A 317 17.53 14.00 -7.85
C ALA A 317 17.64 12.59 -7.26
N PHE A 318 17.76 12.54 -5.93
CA PHE A 318 17.50 11.34 -5.15
C PHE A 318 16.05 10.88 -5.40
N ALA A 319 15.84 9.57 -5.49
CA ALA A 319 14.52 8.97 -5.66
C ALA A 319 14.26 7.93 -4.58
N ARG A 320 12.99 7.67 -4.29
CA ARG A 320 12.59 6.52 -3.46
C ARG A 320 12.33 5.33 -4.37
N ASN A 321 13.16 4.31 -4.32
CA ASN A 321 13.17 3.18 -5.26
C ASN A 321 12.64 1.92 -4.59
N PHE A 322 11.38 1.57 -4.87
CA PHE A 322 10.74 0.34 -4.41
C PHE A 322 10.51 -0.62 -5.58
N ILE A 323 11.10 -1.81 -5.50
CA ILE A 323 10.75 -2.99 -6.31
C ILE A 323 9.61 -3.77 -5.65
N LEU A 324 8.82 -4.47 -6.48
CA LEU A 324 7.95 -5.58 -6.08
C LEU A 324 8.35 -6.92 -6.79
N ASN A 325 8.10 -8.07 -6.14
CA ASN A 325 8.38 -9.50 -6.48
C ASN A 325 9.81 -10.07 -6.20
N ILE A 326 10.10 -11.39 -6.22
CA ILE A 326 9.41 -12.63 -6.73
C ILE A 326 9.76 -13.93 -5.91
N MET A 327 9.06 -15.07 -6.07
CA MET A 327 9.55 -16.42 -5.65
C MET A 327 8.97 -17.51 -6.60
N THR A 328 9.45 -18.78 -6.59
CA THR A 328 9.16 -19.78 -7.65
C THR A 328 8.03 -20.78 -7.36
N ASP A 329 7.45 -21.36 -8.42
CA ASP A 329 6.35 -22.34 -8.38
C ASP A 329 6.59 -23.55 -7.47
N LYS A 330 7.85 -23.99 -7.32
CA LYS A 330 8.19 -25.09 -6.41
C LYS A 330 8.14 -24.64 -4.95
N GLU A 331 8.61 -23.43 -4.68
CA GLU A 331 8.59 -22.83 -3.34
C GLU A 331 7.16 -22.46 -2.95
N ILE A 332 6.30 -22.08 -3.91
CA ILE A 332 4.85 -21.99 -3.72
C ILE A 332 4.30 -23.34 -3.24
N ALA A 333 4.58 -24.45 -3.93
CA ALA A 333 4.07 -25.77 -3.52
C ALA A 333 4.59 -26.25 -2.14
N ASP A 334 5.83 -25.95 -1.77
CA ASP A 334 6.40 -26.31 -0.46
C ASP A 334 5.94 -25.35 0.67
N GLN A 335 5.73 -24.05 0.38
CA GLN A 335 5.28 -23.03 1.35
C GLN A 335 3.76 -23.04 1.55
N ASP A 336 2.95 -23.18 0.49
CA ASP A 336 1.50 -23.35 0.57
C ASP A 336 1.16 -24.53 1.48
N LYS A 337 1.89 -25.64 1.33
CA LYS A 337 1.74 -26.84 2.16
C LYS A 337 2.11 -26.60 3.63
N ALA A 338 3.18 -25.82 3.88
CA ALA A 338 3.58 -25.43 5.23
C ALA A 338 2.59 -24.46 5.89
N ASP A 339 1.95 -23.58 5.13
CA ASP A 339 0.95 -22.64 5.62
C ASP A 339 -0.48 -23.21 5.62
N GLU A 340 -0.78 -24.26 4.84
CA GLU A 340 -1.96 -25.12 5.02
C GLU A 340 -1.89 -25.83 6.38
N GLU A 341 -0.80 -26.52 6.70
CA GLU A 341 -0.61 -27.21 8.00
C GLU A 341 -0.68 -26.25 9.20
N LYS A 342 -0.27 -25.00 9.02
CA LYS A 342 0.00 -24.05 10.11
C LYS A 342 -1.05 -22.96 10.26
N TYR A 343 -1.75 -22.60 9.18
CA TYR A 343 -2.73 -21.51 9.12
C TYR A 343 -4.04 -21.87 8.37
N GLY A 344 -4.04 -22.87 7.49
CA GLY A 344 -5.23 -23.37 6.80
C GLY A 344 -5.79 -22.41 5.74
N VAL A 345 -4.94 -21.93 4.84
CA VAL A 345 -5.25 -20.98 3.75
C VAL A 345 -4.97 -21.64 2.40
N THR A 346 -5.72 -21.31 1.35
CA THR A 346 -5.61 -21.91 0.00
C THR A 346 -5.41 -20.83 -1.08
N PRO A 347 -4.90 -21.18 -2.29
CA PRO A 347 -4.28 -20.20 -3.21
C PRO A 347 -5.22 -19.23 -3.97
N GLU A 348 -6.49 -19.09 -3.60
CA GLU A 348 -7.47 -18.27 -4.33
C GLU A 348 -7.60 -16.80 -3.84
N ASP A 349 -6.95 -16.42 -2.73
CA ASP A 349 -7.04 -15.08 -2.14
C ASP A 349 -6.02 -14.08 -2.77
N GLU A 350 -6.47 -13.26 -3.73
CA GLU A 350 -5.70 -12.17 -4.36
C GLU A 350 -5.12 -11.15 -3.35
N PHE A 351 -4.07 -10.40 -3.76
CA PHE A 351 -3.34 -9.43 -2.94
C PHE A 351 -4.23 -8.47 -2.12
N VAL A 352 -4.36 -8.79 -0.84
CA VAL A 352 -5.16 -8.08 0.15
C VAL A 352 -4.50 -6.72 0.50
N VAL A 353 -4.75 -5.68 -0.32
CA VAL A 353 -4.38 -4.28 -0.01
C VAL A 353 -5.01 -3.81 1.31
N TYR A 354 -4.25 -3.91 2.40
CA TYR A 354 -4.71 -3.65 3.77
C TYR A 354 -5.31 -2.24 3.94
N GLY A 355 -6.60 -2.18 4.26
CA GLY A 355 -7.30 -0.93 4.61
C GLY A 355 -8.38 -0.49 3.63
N THR A 356 -8.45 -1.06 2.43
CA THR A 356 -9.55 -0.83 1.48
C THR A 356 -10.88 -1.42 2.00
N PRO A 357 -12.05 -1.06 1.43
CA PRO A 357 -13.33 -1.62 1.86
C PRO A 357 -13.42 -3.15 1.72
N GLY A 358 -12.90 -3.70 0.61
CA GLY A 358 -12.88 -5.14 0.33
C GLY A 358 -12.02 -5.92 1.33
N THR A 359 -10.80 -5.48 1.59
CA THR A 359 -9.92 -6.18 2.56
C THR A 359 -10.41 -6.05 3.99
N ARG A 360 -11.01 -4.91 4.34
CA ARG A 360 -11.75 -4.73 5.60
C ARG A 360 -13.05 -5.54 5.67
N GLN A 361 -13.56 -6.09 4.57
CA GLN A 361 -14.67 -7.04 4.57
C GLN A 361 -14.16 -8.46 4.83
N ILE A 362 -13.09 -8.88 4.14
CA ILE A 362 -12.42 -10.19 4.34
C ILE A 362 -11.95 -10.34 5.80
N GLN A 363 -11.24 -9.35 6.33
CA GLN A 363 -10.68 -9.34 7.69
C GLN A 363 -11.72 -9.17 8.81
N ARG A 364 -13.01 -9.03 8.49
CA ARG A 364 -14.07 -8.83 9.48
C ARG A 364 -14.86 -10.11 9.72
N TYR A 365 -14.69 -10.65 10.93
CA TYR A 365 -15.63 -11.57 11.57
C TYR A 365 -17.08 -11.09 11.36
N SER A 366 -17.77 -11.75 10.46
CA SER A 366 -19.11 -11.44 9.97
C SER A 366 -19.84 -12.75 9.73
N THR A 367 -21.15 -12.78 9.98
CA THR A 367 -21.95 -14.02 10.00
C THR A 367 -22.26 -14.48 8.57
N SER A 368 -22.41 -15.79 8.34
CA SER A 368 -22.87 -16.28 7.04
C SER A 368 -24.29 -15.79 6.73
N LEU A 369 -25.21 -15.85 7.70
CA LEU A 369 -26.57 -15.36 7.56
C LEU A 369 -26.75 -13.91 8.00
N SER A 370 -27.82 -13.28 7.50
CA SER A 370 -28.35 -12.03 8.07
C SER A 370 -28.80 -12.23 9.52
N GLY A 371 -28.85 -11.12 10.27
CA GLY A 371 -29.53 -11.07 11.55
C GLY A 371 -30.94 -10.49 11.46
N VAL A 372 -31.62 -10.46 12.61
CA VAL A 372 -32.96 -9.90 12.76
C VAL A 372 -33.00 -8.68 13.68
N ILE A 373 -34.04 -7.88 13.53
CA ILE A 373 -34.41 -6.81 14.46
C ILE A 373 -35.50 -7.34 15.39
N ALA A 374 -35.26 -7.30 16.70
CA ALA A 374 -36.22 -7.72 17.72
C ALA A 374 -36.44 -6.62 18.77
N THR A 375 -37.56 -6.67 19.47
CA THR A 375 -37.90 -5.80 20.61
C THR A 375 -37.75 -6.57 21.91
N LYS A 376 -37.01 -6.04 22.88
CA LYS A 376 -36.86 -6.66 24.22
C LYS A 376 -38.15 -6.53 25.02
N LYS A 377 -38.90 -7.62 25.19
CA LYS A 377 -40.19 -7.61 25.91
C LYS A 377 -39.99 -7.69 27.42
N GLY A 378 -39.11 -8.57 27.89
CA GLY A 378 -38.85 -8.75 29.32
C GLY A 378 -37.73 -9.73 29.63
N MET A 379 -37.63 -10.11 30.90
CA MET A 379 -36.85 -11.27 31.34
C MET A 379 -37.76 -12.17 32.17
N THR A 380 -37.52 -13.47 32.11
CA THR A 380 -38.21 -14.52 32.86
C THR A 380 -37.19 -15.59 33.28
N ALA A 381 -37.64 -16.74 33.75
CA ALA A 381 -36.83 -17.93 33.86
C ALA A 381 -37.51 -19.09 33.11
N LEU A 382 -36.71 -19.91 32.43
CA LEU A 382 -37.13 -21.25 32.01
C LEU A 382 -36.70 -22.24 33.11
N TYR A 383 -37.48 -23.29 33.27
CA TYR A 383 -37.21 -24.38 34.20
C TYR A 383 -37.03 -25.64 33.37
N ASP A 384 -35.89 -26.30 33.55
CA ASP A 384 -35.66 -27.65 33.04
C ASP A 384 -36.55 -28.64 33.81
N PRO A 385 -37.43 -29.41 33.14
CA PRO A 385 -38.37 -30.32 33.80
C PRO A 385 -37.71 -31.58 34.36
N GLU A 386 -36.53 -31.97 33.86
CA GLU A 386 -35.82 -33.18 34.29
C GLU A 386 -34.83 -32.85 35.41
N THR A 387 -34.07 -31.75 35.27
CA THR A 387 -33.04 -31.37 36.26
C THR A 387 -33.50 -30.33 37.29
N GLY A 388 -34.72 -29.81 37.16
CA GLY A 388 -35.26 -28.72 38.00
C GLY A 388 -34.56 -27.37 37.82
N LYS A 389 -33.59 -27.29 36.90
CA LYS A 389 -32.65 -26.16 36.79
C LYS A 389 -33.30 -24.90 36.25
N ARG A 390 -33.45 -23.90 37.12
CA ARG A 390 -33.93 -22.56 36.78
C ARG A 390 -32.87 -21.76 36.02
N THR A 391 -33.13 -21.45 34.75
CA THR A 391 -32.26 -20.64 33.89
C THR A 391 -32.90 -19.28 33.60
N ALA A 392 -32.26 -18.19 34.05
CA ALA A 392 -32.70 -16.83 33.75
C ALA A 392 -32.51 -16.50 32.26
N CYS A 393 -33.50 -15.85 31.64
CA CYS A 393 -33.51 -15.59 30.21
C CYS A 393 -34.20 -14.26 29.85
N THR A 394 -33.86 -13.73 28.67
CA THR A 394 -34.49 -12.54 28.07
C THR A 394 -35.44 -12.96 26.95
N VAL A 395 -36.66 -12.41 26.97
CA VAL A 395 -37.66 -12.60 25.90
C VAL A 395 -37.53 -11.45 24.90
N LEU A 396 -37.18 -11.80 23.66
CA LEU A 396 -37.16 -10.91 22.50
C LEU A 396 -38.36 -11.25 21.60
N GLN A 397 -38.93 -10.25 20.93
CA GLN A 397 -40.00 -10.48 19.94
C GLN A 397 -39.70 -9.75 18.63
N LEU A 398 -39.79 -10.48 17.53
CA LEU A 398 -39.76 -10.00 16.16
C LEU A 398 -41.15 -9.46 15.79
N ASP A 399 -41.21 -8.30 15.14
CA ASP A 399 -42.46 -7.69 14.64
C ASP A 399 -42.26 -7.37 13.15
N ARG A 400 -42.97 -8.11 12.27
CA ARG A 400 -42.99 -7.95 10.79
C ARG A 400 -41.61 -7.66 10.21
N VAL A 401 -40.63 -8.48 10.59
CA VAL A 401 -39.22 -8.30 10.23
C VAL A 401 -39.05 -8.75 8.78
N GLN A 402 -38.52 -7.89 7.91
CA GLN A 402 -38.52 -8.16 6.47
C GLN A 402 -37.25 -7.60 5.83
N VAL A 403 -36.71 -8.28 4.81
CA VAL A 403 -35.61 -7.78 4.00
C VAL A 403 -36.08 -6.65 3.09
N LEU A 404 -35.35 -5.54 3.08
CA LEU A 404 -35.68 -4.33 2.31
C LEU A 404 -34.72 -4.05 1.16
N ALA A 405 -33.44 -4.33 1.31
CA ALA A 405 -32.42 -4.03 0.30
C ALA A 405 -31.12 -4.80 0.57
N HIS A 406 -30.25 -4.87 -0.44
CA HIS A 406 -28.89 -5.40 -0.29
C HIS A 406 -27.83 -4.30 -0.36
N LYS A 407 -26.69 -4.61 0.25
CA LYS A 407 -25.39 -3.99 -0.04
C LYS A 407 -24.52 -5.09 -0.66
N LYS A 408 -24.05 -4.83 -1.87
CA LYS A 408 -23.18 -5.70 -2.68
C LYS A 408 -21.78 -5.05 -2.79
N MET A 409 -20.74 -5.84 -3.02
CA MET A 409 -19.34 -5.36 -3.06
C MET A 409 -19.14 -4.17 -4.01
N SER A 410 -19.69 -4.25 -5.22
CA SER A 410 -19.98 -3.04 -6.02
C SER A 410 -21.46 -2.68 -5.89
N PRO A 411 -21.85 -1.40 -5.73
CA PRO A 411 -21.00 -0.21 -5.56
C PRO A 411 -20.64 0.11 -4.09
N HIS A 412 -21.03 -0.73 -3.11
CA HIS A 412 -21.04 -0.31 -1.69
C HIS A 412 -19.78 -0.63 -0.89
N GLY A 413 -18.87 -1.48 -1.41
CA GLY A 413 -17.63 -1.89 -0.74
C GLY A 413 -17.80 -2.88 0.41
N TYR A 414 -18.96 -3.54 0.55
CA TYR A 414 -19.20 -4.61 1.53
C TYR A 414 -20.52 -5.36 1.25
N TYR A 415 -20.64 -6.57 1.82
CA TYR A 415 -21.90 -7.32 1.83
C TYR A 415 -22.72 -7.05 3.10
N ALA A 416 -24.00 -6.72 2.92
CA ALA A 416 -24.97 -6.62 4.00
C ALA A 416 -26.42 -6.76 3.52
N VAL A 417 -27.28 -7.28 4.39
CA VAL A 417 -28.73 -7.28 4.22
C VAL A 417 -29.31 -6.12 5.03
N GLN A 418 -30.08 -5.24 4.39
CA GLN A 418 -30.87 -4.23 5.08
C GLN A 418 -32.22 -4.84 5.48
N VAL A 419 -32.48 -4.86 6.78
CA VAL A 419 -33.70 -5.44 7.37
C VAL A 419 -34.53 -4.33 7.98
N GLY A 420 -35.84 -4.38 7.79
CA GLY A 420 -36.83 -3.52 8.46
C GLY A 420 -37.63 -4.29 9.50
N SER A 421 -38.22 -3.59 10.48
CA SER A 421 -39.12 -4.17 11.49
C SER A 421 -40.13 -3.18 12.05
N GLY A 422 -41.27 -3.72 12.48
CA GLY A 422 -42.42 -3.00 13.00
C GLY A 422 -43.09 -2.14 11.94
N TRP A 423 -44.17 -1.46 12.32
CA TRP A 423 -44.94 -0.61 11.41
C TRP A 423 -44.98 0.85 11.83
N LYS A 424 -45.02 1.73 10.83
CA LYS A 424 -45.16 3.18 10.94
C LYS A 424 -46.29 3.63 10.01
N HIS A 425 -47.19 4.49 10.50
CA HIS A 425 -48.26 5.04 9.66
C HIS A 425 -47.65 5.86 8.49
N PRO A 426 -48.20 5.80 7.26
CA PRO A 426 -47.65 6.51 6.11
C PRO A 426 -47.48 8.02 6.33
N SER A 427 -48.42 8.70 7.00
CA SER A 427 -48.30 10.14 7.32
C SER A 427 -47.06 10.50 8.14
N ASN A 428 -46.52 9.53 8.89
CA ASN A 428 -45.37 9.71 9.78
C ASN A 428 -44.07 9.25 9.09
N THR A 429 -44.12 8.98 7.78
CA THR A 429 -43.02 8.47 6.95
C THR A 429 -42.74 9.46 5.82
N THR A 430 -41.48 9.81 5.59
CA THR A 430 -41.12 10.78 4.55
C THR A 430 -41.30 10.19 3.15
N LYS A 431 -41.64 11.01 2.15
CA LYS A 431 -41.88 10.57 0.76
C LYS A 431 -40.73 9.70 0.18
N PRO A 432 -39.43 10.01 0.39
CA PRO A 432 -38.34 9.14 -0.06
C PRO A 432 -38.35 7.76 0.61
N MET A 433 -38.66 7.68 1.92
CA MET A 433 -38.77 6.40 2.62
C MET A 433 -39.98 5.59 2.17
N LEU A 434 -41.11 6.24 1.82
CA LEU A 434 -42.25 5.54 1.22
C LEU A 434 -41.87 4.89 -0.12
N GLY A 435 -41.13 5.59 -0.98
CA GLY A 435 -40.58 5.02 -2.21
C GLY A 435 -39.62 3.84 -1.94
N HIS A 436 -38.72 3.99 -0.97
CA HIS A 436 -37.80 2.91 -0.55
C HIS A 436 -38.52 1.66 -0.04
N PHE A 437 -39.61 1.82 0.71
CA PHE A 437 -40.41 0.67 1.17
C PHE A 437 -41.25 0.06 0.03
N ALA A 438 -41.78 0.87 -0.89
CA ALA A 438 -42.53 0.39 -2.06
C ALA A 438 -41.66 -0.44 -3.01
N ALA A 439 -40.41 -0.02 -3.25
CA ALA A 439 -39.43 -0.76 -4.06
C ALA A 439 -38.99 -2.11 -3.43
N ALA A 440 -39.41 -2.40 -2.20
CA ALA A 440 -39.18 -3.65 -1.49
C ALA A 440 -40.49 -4.41 -1.18
N GLU A 441 -41.59 -4.04 -1.84
CA GLU A 441 -42.96 -4.56 -1.64
C GLU A 441 -43.38 -4.57 -0.16
N SER A 442 -42.94 -3.55 0.58
CA SER A 442 -42.92 -3.57 2.04
C SER A 442 -43.83 -2.51 2.67
N SER A 443 -44.58 -2.91 3.69
CA SER A 443 -45.32 -1.96 4.53
C SER A 443 -44.34 -1.05 5.31
N PRO A 444 -44.60 0.28 5.43
CA PRO A 444 -43.61 1.21 5.97
C PRO A 444 -43.09 0.83 7.36
N LYS A 445 -41.79 0.51 7.44
CA LYS A 445 -41.18 -0.07 8.64
C LYS A 445 -40.83 1.01 9.66
N ARG A 446 -40.96 0.67 10.96
CA ARG A 446 -40.64 1.60 12.06
C ARG A 446 -39.13 1.74 12.28
N HIS A 447 -38.40 0.64 12.09
CA HIS A 447 -36.95 0.57 12.26
C HIS A 447 -36.33 -0.10 11.04
N VAL A 448 -35.16 0.39 10.62
CA VAL A 448 -34.38 -0.15 9.48
C VAL A 448 -32.92 -0.24 9.91
N MET A 449 -32.27 -1.39 9.69
CA MET A 449 -30.88 -1.63 10.09
C MET A 449 -30.16 -2.59 9.13
N GLU A 450 -28.89 -2.33 8.85
CA GLU A 450 -28.04 -3.17 8.02
C GLU A 450 -27.29 -4.23 8.83
N PHE A 451 -27.37 -5.48 8.40
CA PHE A 451 -26.69 -6.64 8.95
C PHE A 451 -25.62 -7.11 7.97
N ARG A 452 -24.34 -6.88 8.32
CA ARG A 452 -23.22 -7.35 7.51
C ARG A 452 -23.12 -8.86 7.56
N VAL A 453 -22.95 -9.45 6.38
CA VAL A 453 -22.78 -10.88 6.14
C VAL A 453 -21.42 -11.13 5.46
N ARG A 454 -20.88 -12.35 5.53
CA ARG A 454 -19.54 -12.67 5.00
C ARG A 454 -19.43 -12.45 3.49
N GLY A 455 -20.31 -13.09 2.72
CA GLY A 455 -20.33 -13.06 1.25
C GLY A 455 -21.74 -13.05 0.65
N GLN A 456 -21.84 -13.23 -0.67
CA GLN A 456 -23.10 -13.14 -1.43
C GLN A 456 -24.17 -14.14 -0.97
N GLY A 457 -23.80 -15.37 -0.55
CA GLY A 457 -24.74 -16.37 -0.03
C GLY A 457 -25.50 -15.94 1.24
N GLY A 458 -25.07 -14.87 1.92
CA GLY A 458 -25.81 -14.29 3.04
C GLY A 458 -26.92 -13.31 2.64
N LEU A 459 -27.08 -13.01 1.34
CA LEU A 459 -28.06 -12.05 0.82
C LEU A 459 -29.43 -12.71 0.57
N LEU A 460 -30.19 -12.90 1.65
CA LEU A 460 -31.59 -13.33 1.58
C LEU A 460 -32.41 -12.41 0.65
N PRO A 461 -33.36 -12.91 -0.16
CA PRO A 461 -34.10 -12.10 -1.14
C PRO A 461 -34.81 -10.89 -0.53
N VAL A 462 -34.99 -9.83 -1.35
CA VAL A 462 -35.80 -8.67 -0.95
C VAL A 462 -37.27 -9.10 -0.82
N GLY A 463 -37.99 -8.54 0.15
CA GLY A 463 -39.36 -8.92 0.45
C GLY A 463 -39.51 -10.11 1.42
N THR A 464 -38.50 -10.96 1.59
CA THR A 464 -38.54 -12.11 2.51
C THR A 464 -38.84 -11.67 3.96
N GLU A 465 -39.87 -12.26 4.59
CA GLU A 465 -40.15 -12.12 6.02
C GLU A 465 -39.23 -13.04 6.84
N LEU A 466 -38.67 -12.51 7.93
CA LEU A 466 -37.80 -13.24 8.85
C LEU A 466 -38.55 -13.49 10.17
N LYS A 467 -38.93 -14.75 10.42
CA LYS A 467 -39.58 -15.18 11.66
C LYS A 467 -38.55 -15.68 12.68
N ALA A 468 -39.00 -16.19 13.83
CA ALA A 468 -38.09 -16.56 14.93
C ALA A 468 -37.32 -17.87 14.65
N ASP A 469 -37.87 -18.71 13.79
CA ASP A 469 -37.31 -19.92 13.16
C ASP A 469 -36.06 -19.68 12.30
N HIS A 470 -35.77 -18.41 11.94
CA HIS A 470 -34.46 -17.97 11.42
C HIS A 470 -33.29 -18.35 12.35
N PHE A 471 -33.57 -18.71 13.61
CA PHE A 471 -32.60 -19.32 14.52
C PHE A 471 -33.12 -20.65 15.07
N LEU A 472 -32.19 -21.57 15.35
CA LEU A 472 -32.42 -22.87 15.93
C LEU A 472 -32.30 -22.83 17.47
N VAL A 473 -33.04 -23.71 18.15
CA VAL A 473 -32.85 -23.93 19.59
C VAL A 473 -31.44 -24.46 19.86
N GLY A 474 -30.74 -23.86 20.82
CA GLY A 474 -29.38 -24.22 21.19
C GLY A 474 -28.26 -23.46 20.48
N GLN A 475 -28.56 -22.73 19.39
CA GLN A 475 -27.63 -21.84 18.69
C GLN A 475 -27.14 -20.70 19.60
N TYR A 476 -25.93 -20.19 19.33
CA TYR A 476 -25.35 -19.06 20.05
C TYR A 476 -25.46 -17.77 19.24
N VAL A 477 -25.94 -16.69 19.87
CA VAL A 477 -26.15 -15.39 19.24
C VAL A 477 -25.47 -14.22 19.98
N ASP A 478 -25.01 -13.24 19.19
CA ASP A 478 -24.58 -11.92 19.63
C ASP A 478 -25.78 -10.95 19.60
N THR A 479 -26.11 -10.35 20.75
CA THR A 479 -27.16 -9.33 20.84
C THR A 479 -26.58 -7.93 20.98
N ARG A 480 -27.09 -6.96 20.21
CA ARG A 480 -26.59 -5.56 20.19
C ARG A 480 -27.73 -4.57 20.40
N SER A 481 -27.66 -3.78 21.47
CA SER A 481 -28.70 -2.83 21.88
C SER A 481 -28.11 -1.66 22.67
N ASN A 482 -28.84 -0.55 22.81
CA ASN A 482 -28.39 0.55 23.66
C ASN A 482 -28.60 0.18 25.14
N SER A 483 -27.54 0.34 25.92
CA SER A 483 -27.53 0.16 27.37
C SER A 483 -28.52 1.11 28.07
N LYS A 484 -29.00 0.79 29.28
CA LYS A 484 -29.85 1.71 30.05
C LYS A 484 -29.06 3.00 30.35
N GLY A 485 -29.60 4.15 29.92
CA GLY A 485 -29.07 5.46 30.31
C GLY A 485 -29.09 5.65 31.82
N LYS A 486 -28.05 6.28 32.36
CA LYS A 486 -27.89 6.61 33.78
C LYS A 486 -27.71 8.12 34.00
N GLY A 487 -27.71 8.94 32.95
CA GLY A 487 -27.41 10.37 33.02
C GLY A 487 -25.97 10.64 33.45
N PHE A 488 -25.72 11.85 33.97
CA PHE A 488 -24.41 12.21 34.52
C PHE A 488 -24.07 11.36 35.74
N GLN A 489 -22.86 10.79 35.77
CA GLN A 489 -22.39 9.91 36.83
C GLN A 489 -20.97 10.27 37.29
N GLY A 490 -20.78 10.33 38.61
CA GLY A 490 -19.48 10.51 39.24
C GLY A 490 -18.55 9.30 39.03
N VAL A 491 -17.25 9.54 39.16
CA VAL A 491 -16.19 8.58 38.75
C VAL A 491 -16.31 7.19 39.38
N MET A 492 -16.77 7.09 40.64
CA MET A 492 -16.93 5.79 41.31
C MET A 492 -17.91 4.88 40.57
N LYS A 493 -19.04 5.41 40.10
CA LYS A 493 -20.10 4.65 39.40
C LYS A 493 -19.87 4.56 37.89
N ARG A 494 -19.09 5.49 37.30
CA ARG A 494 -18.72 5.48 35.88
C ARG A 494 -17.51 4.59 35.57
N TRP A 495 -16.53 4.54 36.49
CA TRP A 495 -15.21 3.92 36.26
C TRP A 495 -14.73 2.97 37.36
N GLY A 496 -15.47 2.78 38.44
CA GLY A 496 -15.09 1.87 39.54
C GLY A 496 -14.05 2.44 40.52
N MET A 497 -13.77 3.76 40.51
CA MET A 497 -12.82 4.37 41.45
C MET A 497 -13.25 4.20 42.92
N HIS A 498 -12.29 3.95 43.81
CA HIS A 498 -12.53 3.63 45.22
C HIS A 498 -13.03 4.82 46.08
N GLY A 499 -12.75 6.06 45.68
CA GLY A 499 -13.06 7.26 46.43
C GLY A 499 -11.87 7.76 47.26
N GLN A 500 -12.17 8.39 48.40
CA GLN A 500 -11.21 8.80 49.44
C GLN A 500 -11.72 8.28 50.81
N ASP A 501 -10.97 8.51 51.88
CA ASP A 501 -11.36 8.08 53.23
C ASP A 501 -12.71 8.64 53.70
N ARG A 502 -13.35 7.91 54.63
CA ARG A 502 -14.70 8.22 55.11
C ARG A 502 -14.73 9.03 56.40
N SER A 503 -13.80 8.78 57.31
CA SER A 503 -13.82 9.28 58.70
C SER A 503 -12.49 9.89 59.15
N HIS A 504 -11.35 9.44 58.63
CA HIS A 504 -10.02 9.86 59.08
C HIS A 504 -9.56 11.11 58.32
N GLY A 505 -10.02 12.29 58.74
CA GLY A 505 -9.52 13.60 58.29
C GLY A 505 -9.92 14.03 56.87
N ALA A 506 -10.52 13.17 56.05
CA ALA A 506 -10.98 13.51 54.71
C ALA A 506 -12.07 14.60 54.74
N SER A 507 -11.77 15.81 54.24
CA SER A 507 -12.71 16.92 54.16
C SER A 507 -13.33 17.02 52.76
N LEU A 508 -14.67 16.92 52.69
CA LEU A 508 -15.53 17.10 51.49
C LEU A 508 -15.21 16.23 50.25
N SER A 509 -14.18 15.38 50.31
CA SER A 509 -13.56 14.73 49.14
C SER A 509 -13.85 13.23 49.02
N HIS A 510 -14.62 12.64 49.93
CA HIS A 510 -14.88 11.19 50.09
C HIS A 510 -15.23 10.42 48.79
N ARG A 511 -15.85 11.08 47.81
CA ARG A 511 -16.29 10.50 46.53
C ARG A 511 -15.67 11.18 45.30
N SER A 512 -14.63 11.97 45.51
CA SER A 512 -13.85 12.67 44.49
C SER A 512 -12.99 11.71 43.65
N MET A 513 -12.33 12.24 42.63
CA MET A 513 -11.46 11.47 41.73
C MET A 513 -9.97 11.48 42.12
N GLY A 514 -9.59 12.14 43.23
CA GLY A 514 -8.19 12.47 43.49
C GLY A 514 -7.59 13.33 42.37
N SER A 515 -6.32 13.12 42.03
CA SER A 515 -5.63 13.97 41.04
C SER A 515 -6.10 13.76 39.59
N ALA A 516 -6.28 14.88 38.88
CA ALA A 516 -6.52 14.91 37.45
C ALA A 516 -5.27 14.59 36.61
N GLY A 517 -4.05 14.86 37.09
CA GLY A 517 -2.81 14.71 36.32
C GLY A 517 -1.54 14.67 37.18
N GLN A 518 -0.40 14.85 36.54
CA GLN A 518 0.90 15.08 37.16
C GLN A 518 1.18 16.60 37.24
N GLY A 519 2.28 17.00 37.90
CA GLY A 519 2.78 18.38 37.86
C GLY A 519 3.41 18.76 36.51
N GLN A 520 4.26 19.80 36.50
CA GLN A 520 4.86 20.36 35.28
C GLN A 520 5.57 19.32 34.39
N GLY A 521 6.27 18.34 34.98
CA GLY A 521 6.91 17.24 34.24
C GLY A 521 5.95 16.33 33.46
N GLY A 522 4.64 16.38 33.75
CA GLY A 522 3.57 15.77 32.94
C GLY A 522 3.02 16.70 31.84
N GLY A 523 3.77 17.72 31.43
CA GLY A 523 3.35 18.69 30.41
C GLY A 523 2.22 19.63 30.84
N SER A 524 2.09 19.91 32.15
CA SER A 524 1.16 20.87 32.75
C SER A 524 -0.31 20.77 32.31
N ARG A 525 -0.79 19.58 31.93
CA ARG A 525 -2.13 19.38 31.34
C ARG A 525 -2.79 18.07 31.76
N VAL A 526 -4.11 18.02 31.62
CA VAL A 526 -4.85 16.75 31.68
C VAL A 526 -4.69 16.02 30.34
N TYR A 527 -4.23 14.76 30.38
CA TYR A 527 -4.10 13.96 29.16
C TYR A 527 -5.48 13.58 28.57
N PRO A 528 -5.64 13.59 27.23
CA PRO A 528 -6.81 13.04 26.56
C PRO A 528 -7.13 11.60 27.01
N GLY A 529 -8.40 11.26 27.13
CA GLY A 529 -8.84 9.94 27.63
C GLY A 529 -8.79 9.75 29.15
N LYS A 530 -8.35 10.75 29.94
CA LYS A 530 -8.43 10.70 31.41
C LYS A 530 -9.86 10.39 31.88
N LYS A 531 -10.02 9.32 32.67
CA LYS A 531 -11.29 8.86 33.23
C LYS A 531 -11.88 9.89 34.22
N MET A 532 -12.86 10.67 33.75
CA MET A 532 -13.55 11.71 34.53
C MET A 532 -15.07 11.46 34.63
N ALA A 533 -15.75 12.19 35.53
CA ALA A 533 -17.21 12.16 35.64
C ALA A 533 -17.88 12.58 34.32
N GLY A 534 -19.12 12.15 34.08
CA GLY A 534 -19.81 12.43 32.83
C GLY A 534 -21.01 11.52 32.58
N ASN A 535 -21.66 11.67 31.42
CA ASN A 535 -22.79 10.82 31.03
C ASN A 535 -22.40 9.33 30.96
N MET A 536 -23.32 8.44 31.29
CA MET A 536 -23.09 6.99 31.31
C MET A 536 -24.32 6.21 30.80
N GLY A 537 -24.08 5.25 29.91
CA GLY A 537 -25.15 4.44 29.31
C GLY A 537 -25.90 5.17 28.20
N ASN A 538 -26.96 4.54 27.66
CA ASN A 538 -27.54 4.85 26.34
C ASN A 538 -26.59 4.60 25.15
N GLU A 539 -25.36 4.16 25.43
CA GLU A 539 -24.37 3.74 24.46
C GLU A 539 -24.66 2.31 23.97
N ARG A 540 -24.30 2.01 22.71
CA ARG A 540 -24.45 0.70 22.08
C ARG A 540 -23.56 -0.33 22.76
N ASN A 541 -24.17 -1.37 23.33
CA ASN A 541 -23.49 -2.49 23.96
C ASN A 541 -23.78 -3.79 23.18
N THR A 542 -22.77 -4.67 23.12
CA THR A 542 -22.88 -6.02 22.57
C THR A 542 -22.75 -7.03 23.71
N VAL A 543 -23.69 -7.95 23.84
CA VAL A 543 -23.60 -9.12 24.71
C VAL A 543 -23.44 -10.33 23.81
N GLN A 544 -22.29 -11.00 23.90
CA GLN A 544 -21.91 -12.10 23.00
C GLN A 544 -22.30 -13.47 23.56
N ASN A 545 -22.32 -14.48 22.68
CA ASN A 545 -22.43 -15.90 23.03
C ASN A 545 -23.67 -16.27 23.89
N LEU A 546 -24.81 -15.62 23.67
CA LEU A 546 -26.05 -15.99 24.36
C LEU A 546 -26.67 -17.23 23.69
N LYS A 547 -26.86 -18.32 24.43
CA LYS A 547 -27.53 -19.53 23.92
C LYS A 547 -29.03 -19.28 23.75
N ILE A 548 -29.61 -19.62 22.60
CA ILE A 548 -31.05 -19.66 22.39
C ILE A 548 -31.62 -20.87 23.14
N LEU A 549 -32.67 -20.63 23.92
CA LEU A 549 -33.32 -21.64 24.77
C LEU A 549 -34.68 -22.07 24.23
N GLN A 550 -35.39 -21.17 23.53
CA GLN A 550 -36.69 -21.46 22.93
C GLN A 550 -36.94 -20.53 21.74
N VAL A 551 -37.63 -21.06 20.74
CA VAL A 551 -38.09 -20.38 19.53
C VAL A 551 -39.59 -20.63 19.39
N ASP A 552 -40.36 -19.59 19.05
CA ASP A 552 -41.80 -19.65 18.79
C ASP A 552 -42.07 -18.74 17.58
N ALA A 553 -42.20 -19.37 16.40
CA ALA A 553 -42.31 -18.67 15.12
C ALA A 553 -43.65 -17.95 14.96
N GLU A 554 -44.75 -18.54 15.42
CA GLU A 554 -46.10 -17.98 15.33
C GLU A 554 -46.23 -16.67 16.10
N ARG A 555 -45.69 -16.61 17.32
CA ARG A 555 -45.70 -15.39 18.15
C ARG A 555 -44.51 -14.47 17.86
N GLY A 556 -43.58 -14.90 17.01
CA GLY A 556 -42.33 -14.21 16.70
C GLY A 556 -41.40 -14.08 17.91
N ILE A 557 -41.43 -15.03 18.85
CA ILE A 557 -40.69 -14.96 20.12
C ILE A 557 -39.37 -15.74 20.04
N LEU A 558 -38.30 -15.10 20.50
CA LEU A 558 -36.98 -15.69 20.67
C LEU A 558 -36.52 -15.54 22.13
N VAL A 559 -36.25 -16.65 22.81
CA VAL A 559 -35.82 -16.67 24.21
C VAL A 559 -34.33 -16.96 24.29
N VAL A 560 -33.55 -15.98 24.77
CA VAL A 560 -32.09 -16.09 24.90
C VAL A 560 -31.67 -16.20 26.37
N ASN A 561 -30.66 -17.01 26.66
CA ASN A 561 -30.07 -17.16 27.99
C ASN A 561 -29.52 -15.81 28.50
N GLY A 562 -29.69 -15.56 29.80
CA GLY A 562 -29.10 -14.41 30.48
C GLY A 562 -29.76 -13.07 30.13
N ALA A 563 -28.97 -11.99 30.25
CA ALA A 563 -29.44 -10.61 30.17
C ALA A 563 -28.95 -9.90 28.90
N VAL A 564 -29.88 -9.52 28.03
CA VAL A 564 -29.61 -8.55 26.95
C VAL A 564 -29.52 -7.13 27.54
N SER A 565 -28.75 -6.24 26.93
CA SER A 565 -28.67 -4.82 27.34
C SER A 565 -30.01 -4.07 27.22
N GLY A 566 -30.06 -2.85 27.77
CA GLY A 566 -31.17 -1.90 27.60
C GLY A 566 -32.45 -2.12 28.44
N PRO A 567 -33.39 -1.16 28.39
CA PRO A 567 -34.70 -1.23 29.06
C PRO A 567 -35.68 -2.18 28.37
N LYS A 568 -36.87 -2.42 28.97
CA LYS A 568 -37.99 -3.05 28.25
C LYS A 568 -38.40 -2.16 27.07
N LYS A 569 -38.92 -2.76 26.00
CA LYS A 569 -39.26 -2.14 24.71
C LYS A 569 -38.07 -1.52 23.94
N CYS A 570 -36.81 -1.77 24.34
CA CYS A 570 -35.66 -1.37 23.52
C CYS A 570 -35.54 -2.25 22.26
N LEU A 571 -34.90 -1.68 21.24
CA LEU A 571 -34.55 -2.40 20.02
C LEU A 571 -33.25 -3.21 20.23
N VAL A 572 -33.26 -4.44 19.76
CA VAL A 572 -32.17 -5.41 19.85
C VAL A 572 -31.90 -5.96 18.46
N ARG A 573 -30.66 -5.85 18.01
CA ARG A 573 -30.17 -6.60 16.85
C ARG A 573 -29.69 -7.97 17.33
N VAL A 574 -30.10 -9.04 16.66
CA VAL A 574 -29.63 -10.40 16.93
C VAL A 574 -28.91 -10.92 15.69
N GLN A 575 -27.72 -11.50 15.85
CA GLN A 575 -26.93 -12.19 14.82
C GLN A 575 -26.28 -13.42 15.46
N ASP A 576 -25.78 -14.35 14.65
CA ASP A 576 -24.95 -15.46 15.14
C ASP A 576 -23.75 -14.96 15.93
N ALA A 577 -23.34 -15.73 16.92
CA ALA A 577 -22.19 -15.40 17.75
C ALA A 577 -20.89 -15.51 16.95
N LEU A 578 -20.07 -14.46 16.95
CA LEU A 578 -18.79 -14.43 16.22
C LEU A 578 -17.68 -15.26 16.88
N LYS A 579 -17.94 -15.87 18.05
CA LYS A 579 -16.98 -16.61 18.88
C LYS A 579 -17.48 -18.02 19.26
N LYS A 580 -18.42 -18.56 18.48
CA LYS A 580 -18.95 -19.92 18.60
C LYS A 580 -19.21 -20.49 17.21
N PRO A 581 -19.16 -21.82 17.03
CA PRO A 581 -19.54 -22.44 15.77
C PRO A 581 -20.98 -22.04 15.41
N TRP A 582 -21.19 -21.73 14.14
CA TRP A 582 -22.52 -21.49 13.58
C TRP A 582 -23.22 -22.83 13.33
N PRO A 583 -24.57 -22.87 13.33
CA PRO A 583 -25.27 -24.08 12.94
C PRO A 583 -24.94 -24.44 11.49
N VAL A 584 -24.85 -25.73 11.20
CA VAL A 584 -24.90 -26.21 9.80
C VAL A 584 -26.31 -25.96 9.30
N ILE A 585 -26.42 -25.13 8.27
CA ILE A 585 -27.69 -24.83 7.59
C ILE A 585 -27.86 -25.93 6.54
N PRO A 586 -28.98 -26.68 6.50
CA PRO A 586 -29.27 -27.59 5.40
C PRO A 586 -29.32 -26.79 4.09
N GLU A 587 -28.63 -27.25 3.05
CA GLU A 587 -28.63 -26.56 1.76
C GLU A 587 -30.04 -26.58 1.15
N VAL A 588 -30.66 -25.41 1.06
CA VAL A 588 -31.85 -25.21 0.24
C VAL A 588 -31.37 -25.12 -1.21
N ALA A 589 -31.73 -26.10 -2.04
CA ALA A 589 -31.33 -26.13 -3.43
C ALA A 589 -31.75 -24.83 -4.16
N PRO A 590 -30.89 -24.27 -5.03
CA PRO A 590 -31.16 -23.00 -5.69
C PRO A 590 -32.18 -23.17 -6.83
N GLU A 591 -33.48 -23.14 -6.51
CA GLU A 591 -34.51 -22.87 -7.51
C GLU A 591 -34.28 -21.48 -8.13
N ALA A 592 -34.49 -21.38 -9.45
CA ALA A 592 -33.88 -20.36 -10.28
C ALA A 592 -34.26 -18.91 -9.89
N VAL A 593 -33.26 -18.12 -9.48
CA VAL A 593 -33.36 -16.66 -9.44
C VAL A 593 -33.36 -16.15 -10.89
N GLN A 594 -34.53 -16.05 -11.50
CA GLN A 594 -34.69 -15.40 -12.80
C GLN A 594 -34.44 -13.89 -12.65
N GLU A 595 -33.37 -13.38 -13.27
CA GLU A 595 -33.18 -11.94 -13.42
C GLU A 595 -34.19 -11.40 -14.44
N THR A 596 -35.28 -10.80 -13.94
CA THR A 596 -36.23 -10.03 -14.75
C THR A 596 -35.57 -8.73 -15.18
N ALA A 597 -34.85 -8.78 -16.31
CA ALA A 597 -34.28 -7.61 -16.96
C ALA A 597 -35.38 -6.61 -17.36
N ALA A 598 -35.54 -5.54 -16.57
CA ALA A 598 -36.56 -4.53 -16.81
C ALA A 598 -36.15 -3.59 -17.95
N THR A 599 -36.67 -3.86 -19.15
CA THR A 599 -36.61 -2.91 -20.28
C THR A 599 -37.69 -1.84 -20.14
N ALA A 600 -37.27 -0.59 -19.94
CA ALA A 600 -38.08 0.62 -20.09
C ALA A 600 -37.16 1.82 -20.38
#